data_AF-A0AAV4FX93-F1
#
_entry.id   AF-A0AAV4FX93-F1
#
_cell.length_a   1.000
_cell.length_b   1.000
_cell.length_c   1.000
_cell.angle_alpha   90.00
_cell.angle_beta   90.00
_cell.angle_gamma   90.00
#
_symmetry.space_group_name_H-M   'P 1'
#
loop_
_entity.id
_entity.type
_entity.pdbx_description
1 polymer ?
#
loop_
_entity_poly.entity_id
_entity_poly.type
_entity_poly.pdbx_seq_one_letter_code
_entity_poly.pdbx_strand_id
1 'polypeptide(L)'
;MYADHFGLRQHIRHHTDVISVTKTDDHATTGRWNVRCRDVSTGEESSEVFGAVMACNGYQSYPNIPKMEGLADFRGQVLHTHDYRTAAGFENKRVLVVGVGNSGGDCAVDVCRVTKQLFLSTRQGTWVVGRLDQDGYPWDFNHLTRFRLFLQSKFTRPWEKYIEWKVNSKFNHANFRLKPPFGLFYGQPMINDDLPARMLTGAIKIKTDVKRFTETGVEFVDGTTEELDAVILATGYKSEFPFLSQDVRVGLTNFFCHL
;
A
#
# COMPACT_ATOMS: atom_id res chain seq x y z
N MET A 1 12.57 9.05 23.94
CA MET A 1 11.84 8.89 22.65
C MET A 1 11.29 10.26 22.25
N TYR A 2 10.94 10.54 20.97
CA TYR A 2 10.51 11.88 20.52
C TYR A 2 9.39 12.51 21.40
N ALA A 3 8.34 11.73 21.69
CA ALA A 3 7.21 12.22 22.49
C ALA A 3 7.58 12.60 23.93
N ASP A 4 8.55 11.91 24.56
CA ASP A 4 9.00 12.22 25.92
C ASP A 4 9.83 13.50 25.92
N HIS A 5 10.71 13.67 24.92
CA HIS A 5 11.58 14.84 24.79
C HIS A 5 10.77 16.14 24.67
N PHE A 6 9.64 16.10 23.97
CA PHE A 6 8.74 17.26 23.80
C PHE A 6 7.55 17.26 24.76
N GLY A 7 7.50 16.36 25.75
CA GLY A 7 6.43 16.32 26.75
C GLY A 7 5.02 16.06 26.19
N LEU A 8 4.89 15.38 25.05
CA LEU A 8 3.62 15.24 24.32
C LEU A 8 2.63 14.28 24.99
N ARG A 9 3.12 13.33 25.80
CA ARG A 9 2.30 12.25 26.38
C ARG A 9 1.16 12.74 27.25
N GLN A 10 1.36 13.85 27.97
CA GLN A 10 0.33 14.44 28.83
C GLN A 10 -0.90 14.95 28.04
N HIS A 11 -0.77 15.11 26.72
CA HIS A 11 -1.84 15.56 25.84
C HIS A 11 -2.54 14.39 25.11
N ILE A 12 -2.12 13.15 25.34
CA ILE A 12 -2.66 11.97 24.67
C ILE A 12 -3.57 11.21 25.63
N ARG A 13 -4.84 11.04 25.24
CA ARG A 13 -5.78 10.14 25.92
C ARG A 13 -5.80 8.81 25.17
N HIS A 14 -5.17 7.79 25.74
CA HIS A 14 -5.18 6.43 25.19
C HIS A 14 -6.54 5.75 25.42
N HIS A 15 -6.80 4.66 24.69
CA HIS A 15 -8.05 3.88 24.81
C HIS A 15 -9.32 4.73 24.65
N THR A 16 -9.24 5.81 23.87
CA THR A 16 -10.34 6.72 23.60
C THR A 16 -10.54 6.81 22.09
N ASP A 17 -11.63 6.23 21.59
CA ASP A 17 -11.97 6.27 20.18
C ASP A 17 -12.74 7.56 19.86
N VAL A 18 -12.31 8.29 18.84
CA VAL A 18 -13.09 9.40 18.29
C VAL A 18 -14.16 8.82 17.36
N ILE A 19 -15.42 8.85 17.81
CA ILE A 19 -16.54 8.23 17.10
C ILE A 19 -17.30 9.22 16.21
N SER A 20 -17.27 10.52 16.53
CA SER A 20 -17.93 11.54 15.72
C SER A 20 -17.28 12.90 15.87
N VAL A 21 -17.15 13.63 14.77
CA VAL A 21 -16.74 15.03 14.72
C VAL A 21 -17.75 15.78 13.86
N THR A 22 -18.46 16.72 14.48
CA THR A 22 -19.49 17.54 13.82
C THR A 22 -19.26 19.02 14.09
N LYS A 23 -19.82 19.87 13.24
CA LYS A 23 -19.89 21.31 13.49
C LYS A 23 -20.83 21.57 14.67
N THR A 24 -20.51 22.55 15.51
CA THR A 24 -21.48 23.07 16.50
C THR A 24 -22.59 23.87 15.81
N ASP A 25 -23.70 24.11 16.51
CA ASP A 25 -24.83 24.89 15.94
C ASP A 25 -24.41 26.33 15.58
N ASP A 26 -23.48 26.90 16.35
CA ASP A 26 -22.88 28.23 16.14
C ASP A 26 -21.56 28.18 15.35
N HIS A 27 -21.30 27.09 14.61
CA HIS A 27 -20.03 26.93 13.88
C HIS A 27 -19.81 28.01 12.83
N ALA A 28 -20.87 28.51 12.18
CA ALA A 28 -20.74 29.56 11.16
C ALA A 28 -20.11 30.86 11.69
N THR A 29 -20.28 31.14 12.99
CA THR A 29 -19.71 32.32 13.64
C THR A 29 -18.45 31.99 14.45
N THR A 30 -18.36 30.79 15.05
CA THR A 30 -17.27 30.43 15.98
C THR A 30 -16.21 29.50 15.39
N GLY A 31 -16.52 28.76 14.33
CA GLY A 31 -15.64 27.74 13.75
C GLY A 31 -15.44 26.49 14.60
N ARG A 32 -16.20 26.31 15.69
CA ARG A 32 -15.99 25.24 16.69
C ARG A 32 -16.56 23.89 16.28
N TRP A 33 -15.96 22.84 16.81
CA TRP A 33 -16.29 21.45 16.51
C TRP A 33 -16.72 20.72 17.77
N ASN A 34 -17.78 19.93 17.68
CA ASN A 34 -18.14 18.95 18.70
C ASN A 34 -17.46 17.62 18.37
N VAL A 35 -16.64 17.12 19.29
CA VAL A 35 -15.93 15.86 19.17
C VAL A 35 -16.50 14.90 20.20
N ARG A 36 -17.06 13.80 19.72
CA ARG A 36 -17.56 12.69 20.53
C ARG A 36 -16.52 11.59 20.60
N CYS A 37 -16.26 11.17 21.82
CA CYS A 37 -15.29 10.15 22.15
C CYS A 37 -15.99 8.98 22.86
N ARG A 38 -15.44 7.78 22.71
CA ARG A 38 -15.84 6.60 23.47
C ARG A 38 -14.63 6.02 24.18
N ASP A 39 -14.74 5.81 25.49
CA ASP A 39 -13.75 5.04 26.22
C ASP A 39 -13.88 3.56 25.83
N VAL A 40 -12.80 2.97 25.33
CA VAL A 40 -12.78 1.58 24.83
C VAL A 40 -12.93 0.56 25.96
N SER A 41 -12.52 0.92 27.18
CA SER A 41 -12.57 0.03 28.34
C SER A 41 -13.94 0.01 29.03
N THR A 42 -14.61 1.17 29.13
CA THR A 42 -15.91 1.29 29.81
C THR A 42 -17.10 1.33 28.84
N GLY A 43 -16.86 1.70 27.58
CA GLY A 43 -17.91 1.96 26.59
C GLY A 43 -18.61 3.30 26.77
N GLU A 44 -18.23 4.11 27.76
CA GLU A 44 -18.83 5.41 28.04
C GLU A 44 -18.51 6.41 26.93
N GLU A 45 -19.51 7.21 26.54
CA GLU A 45 -19.35 8.25 25.53
C GLU A 45 -19.31 9.63 26.17
N SER A 46 -18.36 10.46 25.75
CA SER A 46 -18.24 11.86 26.15
C SER A 46 -18.23 12.78 24.93
N SER A 47 -18.54 14.05 25.14
CA SER A 47 -18.52 15.08 24.10
C SER A 47 -17.76 16.31 24.59
N GLU A 48 -16.85 16.82 23.78
CA GLU A 48 -16.06 18.02 24.06
C GLU A 48 -16.04 18.95 22.85
N VAL A 49 -16.01 20.26 23.11
CA VAL A 49 -15.98 21.28 22.06
C VAL A 49 -14.57 21.80 21.87
N PHE A 50 -14.08 21.80 20.63
CA PHE A 50 -12.74 22.24 20.26
C PHE A 50 -12.79 23.37 19.22
N GLY A 51 -11.81 24.28 19.27
CA GLY A 51 -11.68 25.35 18.29
C GLY A 51 -11.21 24.87 16.91
N ALA A 52 -10.48 23.76 16.86
CA ALA A 52 -10.01 23.13 15.64
C ALA A 52 -9.85 21.63 15.84
N VAL A 53 -9.88 20.87 14.74
CA VAL A 53 -9.66 19.41 14.73
C VAL A 53 -8.62 19.09 13.66
N MET A 54 -7.60 18.31 14.04
CA MET A 54 -6.60 17.75 13.13
C MET A 54 -6.80 16.24 13.04
N ALA A 55 -7.22 15.75 11.87
CA ALA A 55 -7.39 14.32 11.63
C ALA A 55 -6.03 13.67 11.32
N CYS A 56 -5.58 12.77 12.20
CA CYS A 56 -4.29 12.08 12.09
C CYS A 56 -4.44 10.55 12.20
N ASN A 57 -5.59 10.00 11.79
CA ASN A 57 -5.94 8.57 11.91
C ASN A 57 -5.27 7.64 10.88
N GLY A 58 -4.43 8.18 10.00
CA GLY A 58 -3.79 7.44 8.91
C GLY A 58 -4.74 7.10 7.76
N TYR A 59 -4.18 6.58 6.66
CA TYR A 59 -4.92 6.23 5.44
C TYR A 59 -4.78 4.75 5.05
N GLN A 60 -4.02 3.95 5.82
CA GLN A 60 -3.72 2.54 5.55
C GLN A 60 -4.37 1.59 6.57
N SER A 61 -5.60 1.92 6.99
CA SER A 61 -6.30 1.18 8.05
C SER A 61 -7.44 0.32 7.53
N TYR A 62 -8.05 0.66 6.38
CA TYR A 62 -9.18 -0.07 5.81
C TYR A 62 -8.75 -0.87 4.58
N PRO A 63 -8.59 -2.20 4.67
CA PRO A 63 -8.17 -3.03 3.54
C PRO A 63 -9.08 -2.84 2.32
N ASN A 64 -8.47 -2.65 1.15
CA ASN A 64 -9.22 -2.64 -0.10
C ASN A 64 -9.33 -4.08 -0.64
N ILE A 65 -10.44 -4.75 -0.36
CA ILE A 65 -10.73 -6.10 -0.86
C ILE A 65 -11.62 -5.99 -2.11
N PRO A 66 -11.07 -6.11 -3.33
CA PRO A 66 -11.86 -6.03 -4.55
C PRO A 66 -12.75 -7.27 -4.72
N LYS A 67 -13.91 -7.08 -5.33
CA LYS A 67 -14.74 -8.21 -5.78
C LYS A 67 -14.07 -8.86 -6.99
N MET A 68 -13.57 -10.07 -6.81
CA MET A 68 -12.96 -10.90 -7.87
C MET A 68 -13.87 -12.10 -8.13
N GLU A 69 -14.11 -12.41 -9.40
CA GLU A 69 -14.95 -13.54 -9.81
C GLU A 69 -14.40 -14.86 -9.24
N GLY A 70 -15.28 -15.69 -8.66
CA GLY A 70 -14.93 -16.99 -8.08
C GLY A 70 -14.13 -16.97 -6.78
N LEU A 71 -13.70 -15.80 -6.28
CA LEU A 71 -12.88 -15.73 -5.06
C LEU A 71 -13.62 -16.25 -3.82
N ALA A 72 -14.94 -16.08 -3.76
CA ALA A 72 -15.77 -16.60 -2.67
C ALA A 72 -15.88 -18.14 -2.68
N ASP A 73 -15.67 -18.77 -3.83
CA ASP A 73 -15.76 -20.23 -4.01
C ASP A 73 -14.39 -20.91 -3.85
N PHE A 74 -13.31 -20.14 -3.79
CA PHE A 74 -11.95 -20.64 -3.60
C PHE A 74 -11.83 -21.29 -2.20
N ARG A 75 -11.44 -22.57 -2.17
CA ARG A 75 -11.39 -23.39 -0.95
C ARG A 75 -10.08 -23.23 -0.17
N GLY A 76 -9.08 -22.60 -0.76
CA GLY A 76 -7.81 -22.29 -0.11
C GLY A 76 -7.89 -21.06 0.81
N GLN A 77 -6.78 -20.73 1.45
CA GLN A 77 -6.71 -19.60 2.36
C GLN A 77 -6.71 -18.27 1.60
N VAL A 78 -7.53 -17.30 2.02
CA VAL A 78 -7.51 -15.92 1.48
C VAL A 78 -7.26 -14.95 2.62
N LEU A 79 -6.31 -14.03 2.44
CA LEU A 79 -6.05 -12.95 3.40
C LEU A 79 -5.61 -11.66 2.67
N HIS A 80 -5.79 -10.52 3.33
CA HIS A 80 -5.18 -9.27 2.89
C HIS A 80 -3.80 -9.10 3.53
N THR A 81 -2.89 -8.35 2.90
CA THR A 81 -1.59 -7.96 3.49
C THR A 81 -1.71 -7.22 4.82
N HIS A 82 -2.90 -6.70 5.15
CA HIS A 82 -3.21 -6.11 6.46
C HIS A 82 -3.17 -7.12 7.60
N ASP A 83 -3.54 -8.37 7.32
CA ASP A 83 -3.59 -9.46 8.30
C ASP A 83 -2.33 -10.34 8.26
N TYR A 84 -1.50 -10.18 7.23
CA TYR A 84 -0.20 -10.86 7.13
C TYR A 84 0.73 -10.43 8.27
N ARG A 85 1.39 -11.41 8.91
CA ARG A 85 2.36 -11.17 9.99
C ARG A 85 3.68 -11.87 9.74
N THR A 86 3.65 -13.12 9.28
CA THR A 86 4.83 -13.96 9.09
C THR A 86 4.58 -14.98 7.98
N ALA A 87 5.65 -15.51 7.39
CA ALA A 87 5.58 -16.58 6.40
C ALA A 87 5.13 -17.95 6.97
N ALA A 88 5.02 -18.08 8.29
CA ALA A 88 4.54 -19.30 8.95
C ALA A 88 3.13 -19.69 8.45
N GLY A 89 2.95 -20.96 8.09
CA GLY A 89 1.71 -21.49 7.53
C GLY A 89 1.68 -21.48 6.00
N PHE A 90 2.71 -20.98 5.31
CA PHE A 90 2.85 -21.04 3.85
C PHE A 90 3.88 -22.09 3.38
N GLU A 91 4.40 -22.92 4.28
CA GLU A 91 5.40 -23.94 3.98
C GLU A 91 4.90 -24.93 2.92
N ASN A 92 5.69 -25.16 1.87
CA ASN A 92 5.38 -26.08 0.77
C ASN A 92 4.06 -25.81 0.03
N LYS A 93 3.44 -24.64 0.25
CA LYS A 93 2.21 -24.21 -0.44
C LYS A 93 2.50 -23.53 -1.77
N ARG A 94 1.51 -23.52 -2.66
CA ARG A 94 1.46 -22.72 -3.88
C ARG A 94 0.65 -21.46 -3.58
N VAL A 95 1.32 -20.31 -3.58
CA VAL A 95 0.75 -19.05 -3.08
C VAL A 95 0.69 -18.02 -4.20
N LEU A 96 -0.44 -17.33 -4.31
CA LEU A 96 -0.60 -16.16 -5.19
C LEU A 96 -0.61 -14.88 -4.35
N VAL A 97 0.25 -13.93 -4.68
CA VAL A 97 0.16 -12.55 -4.21
C VAL A 97 -0.44 -11.70 -5.32
N VAL A 98 -1.53 -10.99 -5.04
CA VAL A 98 -2.22 -10.13 -6.01
C VAL A 98 -1.89 -8.66 -5.73
N GLY A 99 -1.14 -8.04 -6.64
CA GLY A 99 -0.73 -6.63 -6.53
C GLY A 99 0.77 -6.47 -6.31
N VAL A 100 1.36 -5.51 -7.03
CA VAL A 100 2.80 -5.20 -7.01
C VAL A 100 3.09 -3.84 -6.36
N GLY A 101 2.37 -3.51 -5.29
CA GLY A 101 2.77 -2.42 -4.39
C GLY A 101 3.91 -2.86 -3.46
N ASN A 102 4.45 -1.95 -2.64
CA ASN A 102 5.51 -2.26 -1.68
C ASN A 102 5.18 -3.47 -0.79
N SER A 103 3.97 -3.51 -0.19
CA SER A 103 3.52 -4.64 0.62
C SER A 103 3.47 -5.96 -0.16
N GLY A 104 3.07 -5.92 -1.44
CA GLY A 104 3.03 -7.10 -2.29
C GLY A 104 4.42 -7.65 -2.61
N GLY A 105 5.38 -6.76 -2.90
CA GLY A 105 6.77 -7.14 -3.12
C GLY A 105 7.42 -7.75 -1.89
N ASP A 106 7.29 -7.08 -0.74
CA ASP A 106 7.89 -7.56 0.52
C ASP A 106 7.26 -8.88 0.98
N CYS A 107 5.93 -9.00 0.91
CA CYS A 107 5.24 -10.25 1.22
C CYS A 107 5.66 -11.38 0.26
N ALA A 108 5.76 -11.08 -1.04
CA ALA A 108 6.20 -12.07 -2.03
C ALA A 108 7.64 -12.57 -1.75
N VAL A 109 8.56 -11.66 -1.42
CA VAL A 109 9.95 -12.03 -1.09
C VAL A 109 10.07 -12.82 0.20
N ASP A 110 9.25 -12.52 1.20
CA ASP A 110 9.25 -13.22 2.48
C ASP A 110 8.65 -14.63 2.33
N VAL A 111 7.43 -14.70 1.77
CA VAL A 111 6.68 -15.94 1.61
C VAL A 111 7.36 -16.90 0.63
N CYS A 112 8.00 -16.40 -0.44
CA CYS A 112 8.64 -17.29 -1.42
C CYS A 112 9.75 -18.18 -0.84
N ARG A 113 10.28 -17.84 0.35
CA ARG A 113 11.36 -18.58 1.02
C ARG A 113 10.90 -19.92 1.59
N VAL A 114 9.61 -20.07 1.88
CA VAL A 114 9.04 -21.28 2.49
C VAL A 114 8.05 -22.00 1.59
N THR A 115 7.49 -21.32 0.59
CA THR A 115 6.52 -21.91 -0.35
C THR A 115 7.15 -22.89 -1.33
N LYS A 116 6.32 -23.80 -1.86
CA LYS A 116 6.68 -24.64 -3.01
C LYS A 116 6.80 -23.80 -4.30
N GLN A 117 5.93 -22.81 -4.47
CA GLN A 117 5.99 -21.86 -5.57
C GLN A 117 5.20 -20.60 -5.20
N LEU A 118 5.77 -19.42 -5.46
CA LEU A 118 5.05 -18.17 -5.37
C LEU A 118 4.75 -17.60 -6.77
N PHE A 119 3.53 -17.12 -6.95
CA PHE A 119 3.08 -16.35 -8.09
C PHE A 119 2.80 -14.92 -7.64
N LEU A 120 3.26 -13.94 -8.42
CA LEU A 120 3.00 -12.52 -8.16
C LEU A 120 2.26 -11.94 -9.36
N SER A 121 0.98 -11.63 -9.17
CA SER A 121 0.10 -11.13 -10.22
C SER A 121 0.10 -9.60 -10.26
N THR A 122 0.15 -9.07 -11.48
CA THR A 122 0.06 -7.63 -11.73
C THR A 122 -0.76 -7.32 -12.98
N ARG A 123 -1.58 -6.26 -12.89
CA ARG A 123 -2.39 -5.77 -14.00
C ARG A 123 -1.58 -4.94 -15.00
N GLN A 124 -0.67 -4.10 -14.51
CA GLN A 124 0.05 -3.13 -15.33
C GLN A 124 1.56 -3.17 -15.14
N GLY A 125 2.10 -3.98 -14.23
CA GLY A 125 3.50 -3.90 -13.82
C GLY A 125 3.78 -2.72 -12.87
N THR A 126 5.03 -2.57 -12.48
CA THR A 126 5.53 -1.43 -11.70
C THR A 126 7.04 -1.30 -11.89
N TRP A 127 7.56 -0.09 -11.66
CA TRP A 127 8.99 0.12 -11.53
C TRP A 127 9.46 -0.39 -10.17
N VAL A 128 10.52 -1.19 -10.16
CA VAL A 128 11.19 -1.71 -8.98
C VAL A 128 12.54 -1.00 -8.86
N VAL A 129 12.75 -0.37 -7.71
CA VAL A 129 14.00 0.32 -7.36
C VAL A 129 14.57 -0.29 -6.07
N GLY A 130 15.89 -0.34 -5.97
CA GLY A 130 16.56 -0.73 -4.74
C GLY A 130 16.71 0.43 -3.77
N ARG A 131 16.87 0.14 -2.48
CA ARG A 131 17.23 1.11 -1.44
C ARG A 131 18.65 1.63 -1.64
N LEU A 132 19.54 0.78 -2.16
CA LEU A 132 20.95 1.11 -2.39
C LEU A 132 21.19 1.73 -3.78
N ASP A 133 21.81 2.91 -3.79
CA ASP A 133 22.38 3.49 -5.01
C ASP A 133 23.78 2.90 -5.32
N GLN A 134 24.39 3.31 -6.44
CA GLN A 134 25.65 2.76 -6.96
C GLN A 134 26.83 2.83 -5.96
N ASP A 135 26.83 3.83 -5.07
CA ASP A 135 27.91 4.05 -4.10
C ASP A 135 27.58 3.49 -2.70
N GLY A 136 26.51 2.70 -2.57
CA GLY A 136 26.05 2.14 -1.30
C GLY A 136 25.28 3.11 -0.39
N TYR A 137 25.11 4.36 -0.80
CA TYR A 137 24.25 5.32 -0.11
C TYR A 137 22.76 5.02 -0.32
N PRO A 138 21.89 5.44 0.62
CA PRO A 138 20.44 5.42 0.42
C PRO A 138 20.04 6.19 -0.85
N TRP A 139 19.14 5.61 -1.64
CA TRP A 139 18.70 6.17 -2.91
C TRP A 139 18.10 7.56 -2.74
N ASP A 140 17.24 7.75 -1.73
CA ASP A 140 16.58 9.00 -1.41
C ASP A 140 17.56 10.12 -1.06
N PHE A 141 18.60 9.82 -0.27
CA PHE A 141 19.67 10.76 0.05
C PHE A 141 20.35 11.33 -1.19
N ASN A 142 20.66 10.47 -2.17
CA ASN A 142 21.31 10.89 -3.41
C ASN A 142 20.36 11.53 -4.43
N HIS A 143 19.08 11.16 -4.41
CA HIS A 143 18.13 11.53 -5.46
C HIS A 143 17.20 12.69 -5.08
N LEU A 144 16.84 12.86 -3.80
CA LEU A 144 15.93 13.91 -3.32
C LEU A 144 16.70 15.19 -2.94
N THR A 145 17.47 15.72 -3.89
CA THR A 145 18.23 16.97 -3.70
C THR A 145 17.61 18.14 -4.46
N ARG A 146 17.79 19.37 -3.96
CA ARG A 146 17.26 20.60 -4.61
C ARG A 146 17.69 20.71 -6.07
N PHE A 147 18.94 20.37 -6.37
CA PHE A 147 19.47 20.40 -7.73
C PHE A 147 18.76 19.40 -8.65
N ARG A 148 18.51 18.16 -8.20
CA ARG A 148 17.80 17.16 -9.01
C ARG A 148 16.32 17.47 -9.17
N LEU A 149 15.68 18.03 -8.14
CA LEU A 149 14.31 18.54 -8.25
C LEU A 149 14.21 19.70 -9.25
N PHE A 150 15.22 20.59 -9.28
CA PHE A 150 15.34 21.63 -10.30
C PHE A 150 15.47 21.04 -11.71
N LEU A 151 16.32 20.03 -11.91
CA LEU A 151 16.44 19.33 -13.20
C LEU A 151 15.13 18.66 -13.62
N GLN A 152 14.43 17.98 -12.71
CA GLN A 152 13.14 17.35 -12.99
C GLN A 152 12.08 18.38 -13.39
N SER A 153 12.07 19.55 -12.74
CA SER A 153 11.14 20.65 -13.04
C SER A 153 11.41 21.29 -14.41
N LYS A 154 12.67 21.42 -14.82
CA LYS A 154 13.06 22.09 -16.07
C LYS A 154 13.18 21.16 -17.27
N PHE A 155 13.51 19.89 -17.05
CA PHE A 155 13.82 18.91 -18.08
C PHE A 155 13.11 17.57 -17.85
N THR A 156 11.80 17.62 -17.58
CA THR A 156 11.03 16.46 -17.10
C THR A 156 11.21 15.20 -17.95
N ARG A 157 11.00 15.28 -19.28
CA ARG A 157 11.08 14.09 -20.16
C ARG A 157 12.50 13.54 -20.36
N PRO A 158 13.53 14.34 -20.70
CA PRO A 158 14.89 13.82 -20.81
C PRO A 158 15.41 13.25 -19.48
N TRP A 159 15.10 13.92 -18.37
CA TRP A 159 15.51 13.49 -17.04
C TRP A 159 14.84 12.16 -16.64
N GLU A 160 13.53 12.04 -16.89
CA GLU A 160 12.81 10.79 -16.70
C GLU A 160 13.41 9.65 -17.52
N LYS A 161 13.67 9.85 -18.82
CA LYS A 161 14.26 8.82 -19.68
C LYS A 161 15.65 8.39 -19.21
N TYR A 162 16.46 9.32 -18.72
CA TYR A 162 17.76 9.02 -18.13
C TYR A 162 17.62 8.13 -16.88
N ILE A 163 16.65 8.43 -16.01
CA ILE A 163 16.45 7.66 -14.78
C ILE A 163 15.84 6.29 -15.09
N GLU A 164 14.87 6.19 -16.00
CA GLU A 164 14.35 4.91 -16.50
C GLU A 164 15.47 4.04 -17.08
N TRP A 165 16.41 4.64 -17.82
CA TRP A 165 17.59 3.93 -18.33
C TRP A 165 18.48 3.44 -17.19
N LYS A 166 18.78 4.28 -16.18
CA LYS A 166 19.59 3.89 -15.00
C LYS A 166 18.92 2.78 -14.18
N VAL A 167 17.60 2.81 -14.05
CA VAL A 167 16.83 1.77 -13.35
C VAL A 167 16.84 0.46 -14.14
N ASN A 168 16.62 0.52 -15.47
CA ASN A 168 16.63 -0.66 -16.33
C ASN A 168 18.02 -1.29 -16.53
N SER A 169 19.10 -0.52 -16.38
CA SER A 169 20.47 -1.06 -16.53
C SER A 169 20.85 -2.03 -15.41
N LYS A 170 20.26 -1.88 -14.22
CA LYS A 170 20.38 -2.84 -13.11
C LYS A 170 19.44 -4.03 -13.27
N PHE A 171 18.20 -3.76 -13.69
CA PHE A 171 17.13 -4.75 -13.79
C PHE A 171 16.19 -4.35 -14.93
N ASN A 172 16.27 -5.04 -16.08
CA ASN A 172 15.44 -4.70 -17.23
C ASN A 172 14.00 -5.15 -16.99
N HIS A 173 13.12 -4.20 -16.69
CA HIS A 173 11.74 -4.48 -16.29
C HIS A 173 10.91 -5.16 -17.39
N ALA A 174 11.27 -4.98 -18.67
CA ALA A 174 10.56 -5.64 -19.76
C ALA A 174 10.84 -7.15 -19.76
N ASN A 175 12.10 -7.55 -19.54
CA ASN A 175 12.51 -8.96 -19.49
C ASN A 175 11.84 -9.69 -18.33
N PHE A 176 11.57 -8.97 -17.24
CA PHE A 176 10.94 -9.50 -16.04
C PHE A 176 9.41 -9.27 -15.99
N ARG A 177 8.79 -8.82 -17.10
CA ARG A 177 7.34 -8.59 -17.22
C ARG A 177 6.76 -7.60 -16.18
N LEU A 178 7.57 -6.66 -15.73
CA LEU A 178 7.19 -5.63 -14.76
C LEU A 178 7.13 -4.23 -15.37
N LYS A 179 7.60 -4.03 -16.61
CA LYS A 179 7.61 -2.71 -17.24
C LYS A 179 6.19 -2.14 -17.35
N PRO A 180 5.87 -1.03 -16.67
CA PRO A 180 4.56 -0.43 -16.74
C PRO A 180 4.37 0.44 -18.00
N PRO A 181 3.12 0.76 -18.37
CA PRO A 181 2.82 1.66 -19.47
C PRO A 181 3.08 3.14 -19.14
N PHE A 182 3.36 3.46 -17.87
CA PHE A 182 3.63 4.80 -17.36
C PHE A 182 5.10 4.98 -16.97
N GLY A 183 5.57 6.24 -16.98
CA GLY A 183 6.94 6.58 -16.60
C GLY A 183 7.19 6.50 -15.09
N LEU A 184 8.47 6.49 -14.69
CA LEU A 184 8.90 6.24 -13.30
C LEU A 184 8.29 7.20 -12.28
N PHE A 185 7.97 8.43 -12.70
CA PHE A 185 7.45 9.47 -11.81
C PHE A 185 5.92 9.59 -11.80
N TYR A 186 5.23 8.76 -12.60
CA TYR A 186 3.77 8.80 -12.77
C TYR A 186 3.03 7.69 -12.01
N GLY A 187 3.78 6.83 -11.32
CA GLY A 187 3.24 5.83 -10.40
C GLY A 187 4.23 5.61 -9.25
N GLN A 188 3.75 5.08 -8.13
CA GLN A 188 4.62 4.78 -7.00
C GLN A 188 5.50 3.56 -7.34
N PRO A 189 6.84 3.71 -7.42
CA PRO A 189 7.71 2.57 -7.63
C PRO A 189 7.70 1.66 -6.39
N MET A 190 7.86 0.37 -6.62
CA MET A 190 8.17 -0.59 -5.58
C MET A 190 9.63 -0.45 -5.15
N ILE A 191 9.88 -0.34 -3.85
CA ILE A 191 11.22 -0.31 -3.28
C ILE A 191 11.55 -1.70 -2.74
N ASN A 192 12.28 -2.50 -3.51
CA ASN A 192 12.61 -3.87 -3.12
C ASN A 192 13.94 -4.35 -3.74
N ASP A 193 14.92 -4.63 -2.89
CA ASP A 193 16.27 -5.06 -3.29
C ASP A 193 16.34 -6.56 -3.63
N ASP A 194 15.46 -7.37 -3.03
CA ASP A 194 15.50 -8.85 -3.11
C ASP A 194 14.69 -9.41 -4.28
N LEU A 195 13.61 -8.73 -4.67
CA LEU A 195 12.64 -9.21 -5.65
C LEU A 195 13.28 -9.66 -6.97
N PRO A 196 14.19 -8.88 -7.61
CA PRO A 196 14.86 -9.30 -8.84
C PRO A 196 15.58 -10.66 -8.72
N ALA A 197 16.29 -10.89 -7.62
CA ALA A 197 17.04 -12.14 -7.40
C ALA A 197 16.10 -13.33 -7.17
N ARG A 198 14.98 -13.12 -6.46
CA ARG A 198 13.94 -14.15 -6.25
C ARG A 198 13.20 -14.48 -7.54
N MET A 199 13.02 -13.52 -8.43
CA MET A 199 12.46 -13.75 -9.76
C MET A 199 13.44 -14.50 -10.67
N LEU A 200 14.72 -14.12 -10.64
CA LEU A 200 15.76 -14.76 -11.45
C LEU A 200 15.93 -16.25 -11.13
N THR A 201 15.82 -16.62 -9.85
CA THR A 201 15.90 -18.03 -9.39
C THR A 201 14.61 -18.82 -9.62
N GLY A 202 13.54 -18.17 -10.10
CA GLY A 202 12.24 -18.81 -10.34
C GLY A 202 11.39 -19.03 -9.08
N ALA A 203 11.87 -18.62 -7.90
CA ALA A 203 11.12 -18.69 -6.65
C ALA A 203 9.82 -17.85 -6.72
N ILE A 204 9.88 -16.71 -7.42
CA ILE A 204 8.74 -15.84 -7.73
C ILE A 204 8.50 -15.84 -9.24
N LYS A 205 7.28 -16.22 -9.66
CA LYS A 205 6.85 -16.17 -11.05
C LYS A 205 5.84 -15.04 -11.25
N ILE A 206 6.17 -14.08 -12.11
CA ILE A 206 5.24 -13.01 -12.48
C ILE A 206 4.12 -13.57 -13.36
N LYS A 207 2.88 -13.18 -13.03
CA LYS A 207 1.67 -13.51 -13.78
C LYS A 207 0.92 -12.25 -14.18
N THR A 208 0.12 -12.37 -15.24
CA THR A 208 -0.82 -11.31 -15.64
C THR A 208 -1.94 -11.16 -14.60
N ASP A 209 -2.88 -10.25 -14.84
CA ASP A 209 -4.00 -10.03 -13.92
C ASP A 209 -4.84 -11.29 -13.73
N VAL A 210 -5.49 -11.38 -12.57
CA VAL A 210 -6.43 -12.47 -12.31
C VAL A 210 -7.69 -12.25 -13.13
N LYS A 211 -8.07 -13.25 -13.92
CA LYS A 211 -9.34 -13.25 -14.64
C LYS A 211 -10.48 -13.72 -13.73
N ARG A 212 -10.29 -14.88 -13.09
CA ARG A 212 -11.22 -15.45 -12.09
C ARG A 212 -10.54 -16.52 -11.25
N PHE A 213 -11.08 -16.80 -10.09
CA PHE A 213 -10.70 -17.96 -9.27
C PHE A 213 -11.58 -19.17 -9.59
N THR A 214 -11.02 -20.35 -9.37
CA THR A 214 -11.76 -21.63 -9.32
C THR A 214 -11.80 -22.11 -7.87
N GLU A 215 -12.45 -23.24 -7.60
CA GLU A 215 -12.47 -23.80 -6.24
C GLU A 215 -11.06 -24.12 -5.70
N THR A 216 -10.10 -24.44 -6.57
CA THR A 216 -8.76 -24.93 -6.20
C THR A 216 -7.60 -24.10 -6.76
N GLY A 217 -7.89 -23.04 -7.52
CA GLY A 217 -6.86 -22.30 -8.24
C GLY A 217 -7.32 -20.99 -8.85
N VAL A 218 -6.61 -20.58 -9.90
CA VAL A 218 -6.82 -19.30 -10.57
C VAL A 218 -6.65 -19.43 -12.08
N GLU A 219 -7.43 -18.66 -12.84
CA GLU A 219 -7.23 -18.40 -14.26
C GLU A 219 -6.76 -16.94 -14.44
N PHE A 220 -5.68 -16.75 -15.18
CA PHE A 220 -5.14 -15.42 -15.48
C PHE A 220 -5.68 -14.90 -16.83
N VAL A 221 -5.53 -13.59 -17.06
CA VAL A 221 -6.00 -12.94 -18.30
C VAL A 221 -5.30 -13.47 -19.55
N ASP A 222 -4.07 -13.95 -19.43
CA ASP A 222 -3.34 -14.61 -20.53
C ASP A 222 -3.80 -16.05 -20.83
N GLY A 223 -4.82 -16.55 -20.11
CA GLY A 223 -5.37 -17.89 -20.27
C GLY A 223 -4.59 -18.98 -19.54
N THR A 224 -3.49 -18.65 -18.86
CA THR A 224 -2.78 -19.62 -18.02
C THR A 224 -3.56 -19.89 -16.73
N THR A 225 -3.43 -21.10 -16.19
CA THR A 225 -4.06 -21.52 -14.93
C THR A 225 -3.03 -22.07 -13.96
N GLU A 226 -3.29 -21.94 -12.66
CA GLU A 226 -2.46 -22.52 -11.61
C GLU A 226 -3.34 -22.99 -10.44
N GLU A 227 -3.04 -24.17 -9.90
CA GLU A 227 -3.58 -24.61 -8.60
C GLU A 227 -2.94 -23.79 -7.47
N LEU A 228 -3.72 -23.43 -6.46
CA LEU A 228 -3.30 -22.58 -5.35
C LEU A 228 -3.81 -23.12 -4.02
N ASP A 229 -2.97 -23.03 -3.00
CA ASP A 229 -3.35 -23.34 -1.61
C ASP A 229 -3.71 -22.06 -0.84
N ALA A 230 -3.17 -20.90 -1.26
CA ALA A 230 -3.44 -19.62 -0.64
C ALA A 230 -3.34 -18.42 -1.59
N VAL A 231 -4.08 -17.37 -1.26
CA VAL A 231 -4.12 -16.08 -1.95
C VAL A 231 -3.89 -14.96 -0.93
N ILE A 232 -2.94 -14.08 -1.23
CA ILE A 232 -2.64 -12.88 -0.44
C ILE A 232 -2.98 -11.66 -1.29
N LEU A 233 -3.97 -10.89 -0.84
CA LEU A 233 -4.40 -9.65 -1.48
C LEU A 233 -3.51 -8.50 -1.02
N ALA A 234 -2.64 -8.02 -1.90
CA ALA A 234 -1.83 -6.82 -1.73
C ALA A 234 -2.46 -5.65 -2.50
N THR A 235 -3.77 -5.47 -2.32
CA THR A 235 -4.64 -4.61 -3.14
C THR A 235 -4.85 -3.21 -2.55
N GLY A 236 -4.04 -2.84 -1.56
CA GLY A 236 -3.98 -1.51 -0.98
C GLY A 236 -5.06 -1.26 0.08
N TYR A 237 -5.32 0.01 0.34
CA TYR A 237 -6.23 0.46 1.39
C TYR A 237 -7.18 1.52 0.86
N LYS A 238 -8.33 1.66 1.53
CA LYS A 238 -9.26 2.76 1.33
C LYS A 238 -8.99 3.86 2.36
N SER A 239 -8.98 5.10 1.89
CA SER A 239 -8.94 6.26 2.77
C SER A 239 -10.35 6.51 3.30
N GLU A 240 -10.60 6.17 4.56
CA GLU A 240 -11.89 6.39 5.21
C GLU A 240 -11.76 7.22 6.49
N PHE A 241 -12.73 8.11 6.68
CA PHE A 241 -12.87 8.98 7.86
C PHE A 241 -14.29 8.83 8.43
N PRO A 242 -14.64 7.65 8.99
CA PRO A 242 -16.02 7.35 9.37
C PRO A 242 -16.54 8.25 10.50
N PHE A 243 -15.65 8.83 11.30
CA PHE A 243 -15.98 9.74 12.40
C PHE A 243 -16.35 11.16 11.90
N LEU A 244 -15.94 11.58 10.71
CA LEU A 244 -16.33 12.88 10.17
C LEU A 244 -17.77 12.83 9.66
N SER A 245 -18.56 13.89 9.80
CA SER A 245 -19.89 13.95 9.18
C SER A 245 -19.80 14.00 7.64
N GLN A 246 -20.85 13.54 6.95
CA GLN A 246 -20.85 13.42 5.48
C GLN A 246 -20.61 14.76 4.77
N ASP A 247 -21.15 15.86 5.31
CA ASP A 247 -20.95 17.22 4.79
C ASP A 247 -19.49 17.67 4.82
N VAL A 248 -18.68 17.12 5.74
CA VAL A 248 -17.23 17.35 5.82
C VAL A 248 -16.49 16.41 4.86
N ARG A 249 -16.91 15.14 4.77
CA ARG A 249 -16.26 14.14 3.92
C ARG A 249 -16.32 14.48 2.43
N VAL A 250 -17.42 15.04 1.94
CA VAL A 250 -17.58 15.38 0.51
C VAL A 250 -16.50 16.36 0.02
N GLY A 251 -15.94 17.20 0.90
CA GLY A 251 -14.80 18.07 0.58
C GLY A 251 -13.45 17.33 0.49
N LEU A 252 -13.31 16.19 1.17
CA LEU A 252 -12.05 15.42 1.25
C LEU A 252 -11.87 14.41 0.11
N THR A 253 -12.96 13.84 -0.42
CA THR A 253 -12.89 12.86 -1.52
C THR A 253 -12.23 13.43 -2.78
N ASN A 254 -12.31 14.76 -2.99
CA ASN A 254 -11.66 15.45 -4.11
C ASN A 254 -10.13 15.60 -3.93
N PHE A 255 -9.60 15.46 -2.71
CA PHE A 255 -8.17 15.61 -2.43
C PHE A 255 -7.38 14.30 -2.54
N PHE A 256 -8.01 13.16 -2.25
CA PHE A 256 -7.32 11.86 -2.20
C PHE A 256 -7.31 11.08 -3.52
N CYS A 257 -8.00 11.54 -4.57
CA CYS A 257 -7.94 10.93 -5.91
C CYS A 257 -6.62 11.21 -6.67
N HIS A 258 -5.70 11.99 -6.11
CA HIS A 258 -4.46 12.43 -6.77
C HIS A 258 -3.17 12.06 -6.03
N LEU A 259 -3.24 11.18 -5.02
CA LEU A 259 -2.07 10.60 -4.34
C LEU A 259 -1.84 9.15 -4.76
#